data_AF-A0A4V1F8I4-F1
#
_entry.id   AF-A0A4V1F8I4-F1
#
_cell.length_a   1.000
_cell.length_b   1.000
_cell.length_c   1.000
_cell.angle_alpha   90.00
_cell.angle_beta   90.00
_cell.angle_gamma   90.00
#
_symmetry.space_group_name_H-M   'P 1'
#
loop_
_entity.id
_entity.type
_entity.pdbx_description
1 polymer ?
#
loop_
_entity_poly.entity_id
_entity_poly.type
_entity_poly.pdbx_seq_one_letter_code
_entity_poly.pdbx_strand_id
1 'polypeptide(L)'
;MTKLSISRVHLLAAAALGVVLIGGGAVAQQVQPNIMERTEWDNRRLDQLDRNVRRLERALTQRNAVGQPVLVEPDPEVVTLQGQFALMDRRLGDLEATVRRINGDNERLTFQLDEATRENETLKTRLADAEGRLQKLETQAELNAPIEATSPTGDATRDLAAAAALLATDKPRGERALETVIAAWPDTPQSREANSRLGDLRVAANDKAGAVPYYAAALKDWPRIGWAADTTLKLADALFATQRKPQGCAALAEFTRRYAPAASDPQKARAAQLKTTGSCA
;
A
#
# COMPACT_ATOMS: atom_id res chain seq x y z
N MET A 1 -40.28 -4.65 -25.83
CA MET A 1 -39.24 -3.84 -25.16
C MET A 1 -38.39 -4.78 -24.31
N THR A 2 -37.23 -5.09 -24.85
CA THR A 2 -36.31 -6.17 -24.49
C THR A 2 -35.45 -5.78 -23.29
N LYS A 3 -35.45 -6.61 -22.25
CA LYS A 3 -34.47 -6.61 -21.16
C LYS A 3 -33.23 -7.40 -21.62
N LEU A 4 -32.06 -6.76 -21.66
CA LEU A 4 -30.77 -7.45 -21.85
C LEU A 4 -30.27 -7.98 -20.51
N SER A 5 -30.14 -9.30 -20.40
CA SER A 5 -29.44 -10.02 -19.34
C SER A 5 -28.15 -10.58 -19.94
N ILE A 6 -26.99 -10.10 -19.47
CA ILE A 6 -25.67 -10.55 -19.94
C ILE A 6 -25.21 -11.70 -19.05
N SER A 7 -25.28 -12.92 -19.59
CA SER A 7 -24.75 -14.15 -18.98
C SER A 7 -23.30 -14.36 -19.44
N ARG A 8 -22.37 -14.53 -18.51
CA ARG A 8 -20.95 -14.81 -18.79
C ARG A 8 -20.73 -16.31 -18.94
N VAL A 9 -20.39 -16.73 -20.16
CA VAL A 9 -19.91 -18.08 -20.49
C VAL A 9 -18.38 -18.01 -20.54
N HIS A 10 -17.68 -18.80 -19.72
CA HIS A 10 -16.24 -19.03 -19.86
C HIS A 10 -16.00 -20.50 -20.22
N LEU A 11 -15.62 -20.72 -21.48
CA LEU A 11 -15.01 -21.95 -21.97
C LEU A 11 -13.59 -22.06 -21.41
N LEU A 12 -13.30 -23.16 -20.71
CA LEU A 12 -11.96 -23.59 -20.35
C LEU A 12 -11.39 -24.44 -21.48
N ALA A 13 -10.39 -23.91 -22.20
CA ALA A 13 -9.58 -24.67 -23.15
C ALA A 13 -8.22 -24.97 -22.51
N ALA A 14 -7.86 -26.25 -22.50
CA ALA A 14 -6.61 -26.78 -21.98
C ALA A 14 -5.43 -26.45 -22.92
N ALA A 15 -4.28 -26.10 -22.33
CA ALA A 15 -2.99 -26.17 -22.99
C ALA A 15 -1.97 -26.75 -22.00
N ALA A 16 -1.56 -27.99 -22.27
CA ALA A 16 -0.51 -28.70 -21.55
C ALA A 16 0.86 -28.12 -21.95
N LEU A 17 1.55 -27.50 -20.99
CA LEU A 17 2.96 -27.13 -21.13
C LEU A 17 3.81 -28.25 -20.55
N GLY A 18 4.33 -29.09 -21.45
CA GLY A 18 5.40 -30.03 -21.14
C GLY A 18 6.70 -29.26 -20.91
N VAL A 19 7.16 -29.28 -19.66
CA VAL A 19 8.51 -28.85 -19.27
C VAL A 19 9.49 -29.93 -19.72
N VAL A 20 10.18 -29.69 -20.83
CA VAL A 20 11.35 -30.47 -21.22
C VAL A 20 12.57 -29.83 -20.56
N LEU A 21 13.06 -30.51 -19.53
CA LEU A 21 14.41 -30.36 -18.99
C LEU A 21 15.43 -30.84 -20.03
N ILE A 22 16.17 -29.89 -20.60
CA ILE A 22 17.47 -30.09 -21.25
C ILE A 22 18.31 -28.91 -20.73
N GLY A 23 19.33 -29.06 -19.90
CA GLY A 23 20.34 -30.10 -19.88
C GLY A 23 21.48 -29.67 -20.79
N GLY A 24 22.53 -29.08 -20.22
CA GLY A 24 23.79 -28.85 -20.91
C GLY A 24 24.07 -27.39 -21.22
N GLY A 25 24.87 -26.76 -20.36
CA GLY A 25 25.66 -25.61 -20.77
C GLY A 25 26.60 -26.05 -21.90
N ALA A 26 26.25 -25.69 -23.12
CA ALA A 26 27.22 -25.56 -24.19
C ALA A 26 27.71 -24.11 -24.13
N VAL A 27 28.82 -23.90 -23.41
CA VAL A 27 29.72 -22.79 -23.74
C VAL A 27 30.09 -23.03 -25.20
N ALA A 28 29.44 -22.30 -26.11
CA ALA A 28 30.00 -22.13 -27.43
C ALA A 28 31.33 -21.41 -27.20
N GLN A 29 32.42 -22.18 -27.14
CA GLN A 29 33.73 -21.65 -27.42
C GLN A 29 33.63 -21.09 -28.82
N GLN A 30 33.33 -19.79 -28.90
CA GLN A 30 33.69 -19.00 -30.06
C GLN A 30 35.20 -19.11 -30.13
N VAL A 31 35.67 -20.09 -30.90
CA VAL A 31 37.02 -20.08 -31.42
C VAL A 31 37.09 -18.78 -32.21
N GLN A 32 37.62 -17.73 -31.59
CA GLN A 32 38.12 -16.59 -32.35
C GLN A 32 38.95 -17.21 -33.48
N PRO A 33 38.64 -16.93 -34.76
CA PRO A 33 39.59 -17.29 -35.80
C PRO A 33 40.90 -16.63 -35.38
N ASN A 34 41.93 -17.42 -35.11
CA ASN A 34 43.28 -16.89 -34.95
C ASN A 34 43.62 -16.24 -36.30
N ILE A 35 43.38 -14.94 -36.42
CA ILE A 35 43.65 -14.15 -37.65
C ILE A 35 45.16 -14.04 -37.89
N MET A 36 45.97 -14.57 -36.98
CA MET A 36 47.41 -14.66 -37.08
C MET A 36 47.81 -16.13 -37.18
N GLU A 37 47.43 -16.81 -38.26
CA GLU A 37 48.16 -18.01 -38.67
C GLU A 37 49.58 -17.54 -39.03
N ARG A 38 50.55 -17.88 -38.18
CA ARG A 38 51.95 -17.51 -38.40
C ARG A 38 52.38 -18.25 -39.67
N THR A 39 52.51 -17.54 -40.79
CA THR A 39 53.02 -18.12 -42.04
C THR A 39 54.33 -18.85 -41.75
N GLU A 40 54.29 -20.18 -41.76
CA GLU A 40 55.47 -21.01 -41.62
C GLU A 40 56.19 -21.06 -42.96
N TRP A 41 57.39 -20.47 -43.01
CA TRP A 41 58.22 -20.47 -44.21
C TRP A 41 59.10 -21.72 -44.22
N ASP A 42 58.84 -22.66 -45.12
CA ASP A 42 59.69 -23.82 -45.35
C ASP A 42 61.12 -23.37 -45.73
N ASN A 43 62.14 -23.96 -45.10
CA ASN A 43 63.56 -23.65 -45.32
C ASN A 43 63.96 -23.72 -46.81
N ARG A 44 63.38 -24.65 -47.58
CA ARG A 44 63.63 -24.72 -49.03
C ARG A 44 63.12 -23.50 -49.78
N ARG A 45 62.00 -22.96 -49.32
CA ARG A 45 61.37 -21.76 -49.88
C ARG A 45 62.20 -20.53 -49.55
N LEU A 46 62.76 -20.46 -48.34
CA LEU A 46 63.72 -19.43 -47.94
C LEU A 46 65.00 -19.48 -48.78
N ASP A 47 65.57 -20.66 -49.02
CA ASP A 47 66.75 -20.82 -49.88
C ASP A 47 66.49 -20.46 -51.35
N GLN A 48 65.29 -20.76 -51.85
CA GLN A 48 64.87 -20.29 -53.18
C GLN A 48 64.72 -18.78 -53.21
N LEU A 49 64.14 -18.18 -52.16
CA LEU A 49 64.01 -16.74 -52.04
C LEU A 49 65.39 -16.07 -51.99
N ASP A 50 66.32 -16.56 -51.17
CA ASP A 50 67.68 -16.00 -51.06
C ASP A 50 68.43 -16.05 -52.40
N ARG A 51 68.31 -17.16 -53.14
CA ARG A 51 68.88 -17.27 -54.50
C ARG A 51 68.24 -16.30 -55.48
N ASN A 52 66.93 -16.12 -55.41
CA ASN A 52 66.19 -15.19 -56.27
C ASN A 52 66.52 -13.73 -55.94
N VAL A 53 66.62 -13.38 -54.66
CA VAL A 53 67.04 -12.07 -54.17
C VAL A 53 68.47 -11.78 -54.63
N ARG A 54 69.43 -12.68 -54.41
CA ARG A 54 70.81 -12.51 -54.90
C ARG A 54 70.91 -12.40 -56.43
N ARG A 55 70.01 -13.05 -57.16
CA ARG A 55 69.95 -12.94 -58.63
C ARG A 55 69.36 -11.59 -59.05
N LEU A 56 68.31 -11.12 -58.37
CA LEU A 56 67.69 -9.82 -58.57
C LEU A 56 68.62 -8.68 -58.19
N GLU A 57 69.32 -8.77 -57.06
CA GLU A 57 70.34 -7.81 -56.64
C GLU A 57 71.45 -7.71 -57.68
N ARG A 58 71.98 -8.82 -58.17
CA ARG A 58 72.99 -8.78 -59.25
C ARG A 58 72.45 -8.13 -60.52
N ALA A 59 71.21 -8.44 -60.91
CA ALA A 59 70.57 -7.85 -62.08
C ALA A 59 70.28 -6.34 -61.90
N LEU A 60 69.89 -5.92 -60.70
CA LEU A 60 69.64 -4.53 -60.33
C LEU A 60 70.94 -3.72 -60.27
N THR A 61 71.98 -4.24 -59.63
CA THR A 61 73.31 -3.61 -59.58
C THR A 61 73.91 -3.48 -60.98
N GLN A 62 73.71 -4.49 -61.85
CA GLN A 62 74.14 -4.44 -63.23
C GLN A 62 73.34 -3.41 -64.06
N ARG A 63 72.02 -3.27 -63.86
CA ARG A 63 71.21 -2.25 -64.55
C ARG A 63 71.44 -0.82 -64.02
N ASN A 64 71.63 -0.65 -62.72
CA ASN A 64 71.92 0.64 -62.09
C ASN A 64 73.31 1.18 -62.49
N ALA A 65 74.30 0.31 -62.73
CA ALA A 65 75.60 0.69 -63.26
C ALA A 65 75.56 1.26 -64.70
N VAL A 66 74.45 1.02 -65.43
CA VAL A 66 74.20 1.53 -66.80
C VAL A 66 73.37 2.83 -66.77
N GLY A 67 73.07 3.36 -65.58
CA GLY A 67 72.44 4.68 -65.42
C GLY A 67 70.94 4.75 -65.70
N GLN A 68 70.23 3.61 -65.77
CA GLN A 68 68.77 3.59 -65.89
C GLN A 68 68.13 3.32 -64.52
N PRO A 69 67.47 4.30 -63.89
CA PRO A 69 66.77 4.06 -62.63
C PRO A 69 65.57 3.14 -62.86
N VAL A 70 65.48 2.08 -62.05
CA VAL A 70 64.30 1.21 -62.00
C VAL A 70 63.21 1.95 -61.22
N LEU A 71 62.23 2.51 -61.94
CA LEU A 71 60.97 2.96 -61.36
C LEU A 71 60.17 1.72 -60.97
N VAL A 72 60.14 1.42 -59.66
CA VAL A 72 59.23 0.41 -59.12
C VAL A 72 57.85 1.04 -59.06
N GLU A 73 57.07 0.88 -60.13
CA GLU A 73 55.64 1.18 -60.09
C GLU A 73 54.97 0.18 -59.13
N PRO A 74 54.23 0.65 -58.11
CA PRO A 74 53.52 -0.25 -57.21
C PRO A 74 52.47 -1.03 -58.01
N ASP A 75 52.40 -2.34 -57.75
CA ASP A 75 51.44 -3.24 -58.38
C ASP A 75 50.00 -2.70 -58.15
N PRO A 76 49.17 -2.50 -59.20
CA PRO A 76 47.82 -1.95 -59.06
C PRO A 76 46.94 -2.73 -58.08
N GLU A 77 47.17 -4.04 -57.92
CA GLU A 77 46.45 -4.85 -56.92
C GLU A 77 46.83 -4.46 -55.48
N VAL A 78 48.09 -4.11 -55.24
CA VAL A 78 48.55 -3.65 -53.92
C VAL A 78 47.97 -2.29 -53.59
N VAL A 79 47.89 -1.39 -54.57
CA VAL A 79 47.30 -0.05 -54.39
C VAL A 79 45.80 -0.15 -54.08
N THR A 80 45.07 -1.04 -54.76
CA THR A 80 43.63 -1.25 -54.50
C THR A 80 43.37 -1.91 -53.14
N LEU A 81 44.17 -2.90 -52.74
CA LEU A 81 44.13 -3.49 -51.40
C LEU A 81 44.42 -2.45 -50.32
N GLN A 82 45.45 -1.62 -50.49
CA GLN A 82 45.75 -0.51 -49.57
C GLN A 82 44.57 0.46 -49.44
N GLY A 83 43.86 0.76 -50.53
CA GLY A 83 42.63 1.56 -50.50
C GLY A 83 41.48 0.88 -49.75
N GLN A 84 41.30 -0.44 -49.91
CA GLN A 84 40.30 -1.22 -49.17
C GLN A 84 40.62 -1.28 -47.67
N PHE A 85 41.88 -1.49 -47.30
CA PHE A 85 42.32 -1.45 -45.91
C PHE A 85 42.10 -0.06 -45.30
N ALA A 86 42.44 1.02 -46.01
CA ALA A 86 42.18 2.38 -45.56
C ALA A 86 40.68 2.67 -45.36
N LEU A 87 39.81 2.08 -46.17
CA LEU A 87 38.35 2.17 -45.99
C LEU A 87 37.87 1.37 -44.77
N MET A 88 38.42 0.17 -44.54
CA MET A 88 38.10 -0.64 -43.36
C MET A 88 38.56 0.05 -42.07
N ASP A 89 39.74 0.66 -42.04
CA ASP A 89 40.24 1.41 -40.88
C ASP A 89 39.33 2.59 -40.52
N ARG A 90 38.83 3.33 -41.51
CA ARG A 90 37.83 4.39 -41.25
C ARG A 90 36.55 3.83 -40.66
N ARG A 91 36.03 2.74 -41.21
CA ARG A 91 34.81 2.09 -40.68
C ARG A 91 35.04 1.55 -39.26
N LEU A 92 36.20 0.98 -38.96
CA LEU A 92 36.56 0.53 -37.61
C LEU A 92 36.64 1.71 -36.64
N GLY A 93 37.24 2.83 -37.05
CA GLY A 93 37.26 4.07 -36.27
C GLY A 93 35.85 4.62 -35.99
N ASP A 94 34.98 4.62 -37.00
CA ASP A 94 33.58 5.04 -36.85
C ASP A 94 32.79 4.12 -35.91
N LEU A 95 33.00 2.80 -36.01
CA LEU A 95 32.41 1.81 -35.11
C LEU A 95 32.91 1.99 -33.68
N GLU A 96 34.20 2.20 -33.47
CA GLU A 96 34.76 2.43 -32.15
C GLU A 96 34.20 3.73 -31.52
N ALA A 97 34.12 4.81 -32.29
CA ALA A 97 33.50 6.05 -31.85
C ALA A 97 32.02 5.87 -31.49
N THR A 98 31.29 5.08 -32.27
CA THR A 98 29.87 4.75 -32.03
C THR A 98 29.71 3.92 -30.75
N VAL A 99 30.53 2.89 -30.53
CA VAL A 99 30.50 2.06 -29.31
C VAL A 99 30.82 2.90 -28.07
N ARG A 100 31.83 3.79 -28.14
CA ARG A 100 32.12 4.71 -27.03
C ARG A 100 30.93 5.61 -26.71
N ARG A 101 30.23 6.12 -27.73
CA ARG A 101 29.02 6.94 -27.54
C ARG A 101 27.89 6.13 -26.91
N ILE A 102 27.61 4.94 -27.43
CA ILE A 102 26.57 4.05 -26.89
C ILE A 102 26.85 3.68 -25.43
N ASN A 103 28.10 3.44 -25.07
CA ASN A 103 28.46 3.19 -23.67
C ASN A 103 28.19 4.39 -22.78
N GLY A 104 28.58 5.61 -23.21
CA GLY A 104 28.26 6.83 -22.48
C GLY A 104 26.75 7.08 -22.35
N ASP A 105 25.98 6.78 -23.39
CA ASP A 105 24.52 6.88 -23.38
C ASP A 105 23.89 5.84 -22.42
N ASN A 106 24.41 4.60 -22.39
CA ASN A 106 23.97 3.56 -21.46
C ASN A 106 24.24 3.94 -20.00
N GLU A 107 25.42 4.49 -19.69
CA GLU A 107 25.76 4.96 -18.34
C GLU A 107 24.81 6.08 -17.90
N ARG A 108 24.54 7.05 -18.80
CA ARG A 108 23.59 8.13 -18.54
C ARG A 108 22.17 7.61 -18.31
N LEU A 109 21.69 6.71 -19.16
CA LEU A 109 20.34 6.13 -19.04
C LEU A 109 20.21 5.30 -17.76
N THR A 110 21.26 4.56 -17.37
CA THR A 110 21.28 3.81 -16.11
C THR A 110 21.16 4.74 -14.91
N PHE A 111 21.93 5.84 -14.90
CA PHE A 111 21.83 6.84 -13.84
C PHE A 111 20.44 7.49 -13.78
N GLN A 112 19.87 7.86 -14.92
CA GLN A 112 18.52 8.44 -14.98
C GLN A 112 17.45 7.46 -14.49
N LEU A 113 17.60 6.16 -14.78
CA LEU A 113 16.69 5.13 -14.31
C LEU A 113 16.79 4.96 -12.78
N ASP A 114 18.00 4.96 -12.23
CA ASP A 114 18.22 4.88 -10.79
C ASP A 114 17.64 6.11 -10.06
N GLU A 115 17.83 7.30 -10.62
CA GLU A 115 17.27 8.55 -10.10
C GLU A 115 15.73 8.51 -10.12
N ALA A 116 15.14 8.18 -11.28
CA ALA A 116 13.69 8.05 -11.42
C ALA A 116 13.10 6.99 -10.48
N THR A 117 13.82 5.89 -10.24
CA THR A 117 13.39 4.85 -9.29
C THR A 117 13.36 5.39 -7.86
N ARG A 118 14.37 6.14 -7.43
CA ARG A 118 14.41 6.77 -6.10
C ARG A 118 13.34 7.83 -5.91
N GLU A 119 13.10 8.63 -6.94
CA GLU A 119 12.03 9.62 -6.94
C GLU A 119 10.65 8.95 -6.82
N ASN A 120 10.42 7.87 -7.57
CA ASN A 120 9.18 7.09 -7.48
C ASN A 120 8.95 6.55 -6.07
N GLU A 121 9.95 5.97 -5.41
CA GLU A 121 9.83 5.49 -4.02
C GLU A 121 9.54 6.63 -3.03
N THR A 122 10.16 7.79 -3.26
CA THR A 122 9.87 8.99 -2.45
C THR A 122 8.43 9.46 -2.65
N LEU A 123 7.94 9.49 -3.89
CA LEU A 123 6.56 9.87 -4.21
C LEU A 123 5.55 8.88 -3.62
N LYS A 124 5.78 7.57 -3.73
CA LYS A 124 4.93 6.53 -3.11
C LYS A 124 4.80 6.74 -1.61
N THR A 125 5.92 7.02 -0.94
CA THR A 125 5.92 7.29 0.50
C THR A 125 5.12 8.53 0.87
N ARG A 126 5.27 9.62 0.10
CA ARG A 126 4.51 10.86 0.29
C ARG A 126 3.01 10.67 0.05
N LEU A 127 2.64 9.88 -0.96
CA LEU A 127 1.25 9.55 -1.24
C LEU A 127 0.62 8.77 -0.08
N ALA A 128 1.31 7.74 0.42
CA ALA A 128 0.84 6.96 1.57
C ALA A 128 0.68 7.82 2.84
N ASP A 129 1.60 8.75 3.11
CA ASP A 129 1.46 9.70 4.22
C ASP A 129 0.26 10.64 4.02
N ALA A 130 0.10 11.20 2.82
CA ALA A 130 -1.00 12.10 2.49
C ALA A 130 -2.36 11.39 2.62
N GLU A 131 -2.48 10.16 2.11
CA GLU A 131 -3.68 9.32 2.24
C GLU A 131 -3.99 9.03 3.72
N GLY A 132 -2.98 8.65 4.51
CA GLY A 132 -3.16 8.41 5.94
C GLY A 132 -3.60 9.66 6.71
N ARG A 133 -3.10 10.84 6.33
CA ARG A 133 -3.53 12.12 6.90
C ARG A 133 -4.94 12.49 6.47
N LEU A 134 -5.30 12.29 5.20
CA LEU A 134 -6.65 12.51 4.70
C LEU A 134 -7.66 11.62 5.43
N GLN A 135 -7.40 10.32 5.56
CA GLN A 135 -8.29 9.41 6.27
C GLN A 135 -8.53 9.83 7.73
N LYS A 136 -7.48 10.33 8.41
CA LYS A 136 -7.60 10.87 9.77
C LYS A 136 -8.48 12.12 9.80
N LEU A 137 -8.29 13.04 8.86
CA LEU A 137 -9.09 14.26 8.74
C LEU A 137 -10.54 13.95 8.41
N GLU A 138 -10.81 13.00 7.51
CA GLU A 138 -12.15 12.54 7.16
C GLU A 138 -12.86 11.92 8.37
N THR A 139 -12.18 11.04 9.10
CA THR A 139 -12.74 10.44 10.32
C THR A 139 -13.01 11.50 11.39
N GLN A 140 -12.10 12.46 11.58
CA GLN A 140 -12.30 13.57 12.50
C GLN A 140 -13.46 14.47 12.08
N ALA A 141 -13.58 14.77 10.78
CA ALA A 141 -14.68 15.57 10.25
C ALA A 141 -16.03 14.87 10.44
N GLU A 142 -16.09 13.56 10.18
CA GLU A 142 -17.28 12.74 10.42
C GLU A 142 -17.68 12.74 11.90
N LEU A 143 -16.71 12.54 12.80
CA LEU A 143 -16.96 12.49 14.24
C LEU A 143 -17.28 13.85 14.87
N ASN A 144 -16.90 14.96 14.21
CA ASN A 144 -17.17 16.32 14.66
C ASN A 144 -18.34 16.98 13.93
N ALA A 145 -18.93 16.30 12.94
CA ALA A 145 -20.09 16.82 12.24
C ALA A 145 -21.26 17.06 13.23
N PRO A 146 -22.13 18.04 12.98
CA PRO A 146 -23.35 18.22 13.78
C PRO A 146 -24.18 16.94 13.84
N ILE A 147 -24.86 16.71 14.96
CA ILE A 147 -25.86 15.64 15.08
C ILE A 147 -27.15 16.15 14.45
N GLU A 148 -27.54 15.53 13.34
CA GLU A 148 -28.77 15.86 12.62
C GLU A 148 -29.97 15.11 13.21
N ALA A 149 -31.11 15.78 13.37
CA ALA A 149 -32.36 15.19 13.87
C ALA A 149 -33.12 14.40 12.79
N THR A 150 -32.40 13.73 11.88
CA THR A 150 -32.99 12.97 10.77
C THR A 150 -32.73 11.48 11.00
N SER A 151 -33.80 10.68 10.92
CA SER A 151 -33.71 9.22 11.03
C SER A 151 -33.13 8.59 9.74
N PRO A 152 -32.05 7.81 9.81
CA PRO A 152 -31.51 7.09 8.66
C PRO A 152 -32.45 5.98 8.15
N THR A 153 -33.19 5.31 9.03
CA THR A 153 -34.04 4.15 8.65
C THR A 153 -35.53 4.46 8.61
N GLY A 154 -35.94 5.63 9.10
CA GLY A 154 -37.34 6.00 9.32
C GLY A 154 -38.02 5.26 10.47
N ASP A 155 -37.27 4.50 11.30
CA ASP A 155 -37.79 3.72 12.41
C ASP A 155 -36.86 3.76 13.63
N ALA A 156 -37.40 4.16 14.79
CA ALA A 156 -36.62 4.32 16.01
C ALA A 156 -35.98 3.00 16.51
N THR A 157 -36.65 1.86 16.30
CA THR A 157 -36.13 0.54 16.74
C THR A 157 -34.94 0.12 15.88
N ARG A 158 -35.05 0.30 14.56
CA ARG A 158 -33.95 0.01 13.63
C ARG A 158 -32.77 0.95 13.83
N ASP A 159 -33.02 2.25 14.05
CA ASP A 159 -31.96 3.21 14.34
C ASP A 159 -31.20 2.84 15.61
N LEU A 160 -31.92 2.49 16.69
CA LEU A 160 -31.28 2.06 17.95
C LEU A 160 -30.49 0.74 17.77
N ALA A 161 -31.04 -0.22 17.02
CA ALA A 161 -30.34 -1.47 16.72
C ALA A 161 -29.06 -1.24 15.90
N ALA A 162 -29.11 -0.33 14.92
CA ALA A 162 -27.94 0.06 14.13
C ALA A 162 -26.88 0.76 15.01
N ALA A 163 -27.29 1.66 15.89
CA ALA A 163 -26.38 2.30 16.85
C ALA A 163 -25.72 1.26 17.79
N ALA A 164 -26.48 0.28 18.27
CA ALA A 164 -25.95 -0.81 19.09
C ALA A 164 -24.96 -1.70 18.34
N ALA A 165 -25.22 -2.00 17.07
CA ALA A 165 -24.30 -2.76 16.22
C ALA A 165 -23.00 -1.98 16.00
N LEU A 166 -23.09 -0.67 15.74
CA LEU A 166 -21.92 0.20 15.61
C LEU A 166 -21.10 0.24 16.90
N LEU A 167 -21.73 0.30 18.08
CA LEU A 167 -20.98 0.26 19.35
C LEU A 167 -20.10 -0.98 19.52
N ALA A 168 -20.47 -2.11 18.90
CA ALA A 168 -19.69 -3.34 18.96
C ALA A 168 -18.45 -3.32 18.05
N THR A 169 -18.47 -2.53 16.97
CA THR A 169 -17.40 -2.49 15.95
C THR A 169 -16.60 -1.20 15.94
N ASP A 170 -17.27 -0.07 16.18
CA ASP A 170 -16.76 1.29 16.10
C ASP A 170 -17.48 2.14 17.16
N LYS A 171 -16.91 2.13 18.37
CA LYS A 171 -17.50 2.80 19.54
C LYS A 171 -17.74 4.30 19.32
N PRO A 172 -16.79 5.10 18.77
CA PRO A 172 -17.03 6.51 18.46
C PRO A 172 -18.24 6.74 17.54
N ARG A 173 -18.35 5.98 16.45
CA ARG A 173 -19.52 6.09 15.55
C ARG A 173 -20.81 5.62 16.20
N GLY A 174 -20.75 4.58 17.03
CA GLY A 174 -21.89 4.07 17.78
C GLY A 174 -22.42 5.09 18.80
N GLU A 175 -21.54 5.82 19.49
CA GLU A 175 -21.93 6.90 20.40
C GLU A 175 -22.69 8.01 19.66
N ARG A 176 -22.14 8.49 18.53
CA ARG A 176 -22.82 9.46 17.67
C ARG A 176 -24.16 8.95 17.16
N ALA A 177 -24.25 7.67 16.79
CA ALA A 177 -25.51 7.07 16.35
C ALA A 177 -26.57 7.05 17.46
N LEU A 178 -26.19 6.85 18.72
CA LEU A 178 -27.11 7.00 19.86
C LEU A 178 -27.58 8.45 20.02
N GLU A 179 -26.68 9.42 19.87
CA GLU A 179 -27.04 10.85 19.89
C GLU A 179 -28.04 11.20 18.77
N THR A 180 -27.83 10.66 17.57
CA THR A 180 -28.78 10.78 16.45
C THR A 180 -30.14 10.17 16.79
N VAL A 181 -30.20 9.00 17.44
CA VAL A 181 -31.47 8.39 17.88
C VAL A 181 -32.22 9.32 18.84
N ILE A 182 -31.51 9.95 19.77
CA ILE A 182 -32.12 10.90 20.73
C ILE A 182 -32.65 12.14 20.00
N ALA A 183 -31.89 12.66 19.05
CA ALA A 183 -32.26 13.85 18.28
C ALA A 183 -33.45 13.58 17.34
N ALA A 184 -33.45 12.45 16.63
CA ALA A 184 -34.49 12.10 15.67
C ALA A 184 -35.80 11.60 16.34
N TRP A 185 -35.71 11.01 17.54
CA TRP A 185 -36.83 10.33 18.19
C TRP A 185 -37.04 10.72 19.66
N PRO A 186 -37.10 12.01 20.03
CA PRO A 186 -36.95 12.49 21.40
C PRO A 186 -37.95 11.89 22.41
N ASP A 187 -39.19 11.60 21.99
CA ASP A 187 -40.27 11.13 22.86
C ASP A 187 -40.49 9.61 22.86
N THR A 188 -39.57 8.86 22.25
CA THR A 188 -39.69 7.40 22.10
C THR A 188 -39.02 6.61 23.23
N PRO A 189 -39.47 5.38 23.54
CA PRO A 189 -38.73 4.46 24.41
C PRO A 189 -37.28 4.24 23.97
N GLN A 190 -37.02 4.26 22.66
CA GLN A 190 -35.71 4.04 22.05
C GLN A 190 -34.74 5.19 22.35
N SER A 191 -35.21 6.45 22.30
CA SER A 191 -34.41 7.61 22.75
C SER A 191 -34.07 7.52 24.24
N ARG A 192 -35.02 7.06 25.07
CA ARG A 192 -34.77 6.86 26.50
C ARG A 192 -33.73 5.76 26.75
N GLU A 193 -33.80 4.67 25.98
CA GLU A 193 -32.78 3.62 26.04
C GLU A 193 -31.42 4.10 25.53
N ALA A 194 -31.38 4.88 24.45
CA ALA A 194 -30.16 5.48 23.93
C ALA A 194 -29.49 6.38 24.99
N ASN A 195 -30.27 7.18 25.71
CA ASN A 195 -29.79 7.94 26.86
C ASN A 195 -29.19 7.02 27.95
N SER A 196 -29.85 5.90 28.30
CA SER A 196 -29.28 4.97 29.28
C SER A 196 -27.93 4.42 28.81
N ARG A 197 -27.82 4.05 27.52
CA ARG A 197 -26.58 3.54 26.93
C ARG A 197 -25.47 4.59 26.87
N LEU A 198 -25.78 5.86 26.56
CA LEU A 198 -24.82 6.96 26.64
C LEU A 198 -24.31 7.15 28.08
N GLY A 199 -25.19 7.03 29.07
CA GLY A 199 -24.79 7.02 30.48
C GLY A 199 -23.80 5.89 30.81
N ASP A 200 -24.05 4.68 30.31
CA ASP A 200 -23.15 3.53 30.47
C ASP A 200 -21.78 3.80 29.83
N LEU A 201 -21.73 4.42 28.64
CA LEU A 201 -20.49 4.79 27.97
C LEU A 201 -19.69 5.82 28.77
N ARG A 202 -20.36 6.80 29.38
CA ARG A 202 -19.73 7.80 30.26
C ARG A 202 -19.15 7.17 31.52
N VAL A 203 -19.88 6.26 32.16
CA VAL A 203 -19.36 5.49 33.30
C VAL A 203 -18.15 4.65 32.90
N ALA A 204 -18.17 3.99 31.73
CA ALA A 204 -17.04 3.23 31.22
C ALA A 204 -15.80 4.10 30.93
N ALA A 205 -16.01 5.39 30.62
CA ALA A 205 -14.95 6.39 30.47
C ALA A 205 -14.50 7.01 31.81
N ASN A 206 -14.92 6.45 32.95
CA ASN A 206 -14.70 6.97 34.30
C ASN A 206 -15.32 8.37 34.54
N ASP A 207 -16.24 8.80 33.68
CA ASP A 207 -16.96 10.07 33.77
C ASP A 207 -18.36 9.86 34.38
N LYS A 208 -18.37 9.58 35.69
CA LYS A 208 -19.63 9.42 36.43
C LYS A 208 -20.43 10.72 36.52
N ALA A 209 -19.77 11.88 36.45
CA ALA A 209 -20.44 13.19 36.44
C ALA A 209 -21.24 13.41 35.16
N GLY A 210 -20.61 13.17 34.00
CA GLY A 210 -21.26 13.27 32.69
C GLY A 210 -22.33 12.20 32.47
N ALA A 211 -22.27 11.05 33.16
CA ALA A 211 -23.30 10.01 33.05
C ALA A 211 -24.67 10.41 33.64
N VAL A 212 -24.68 11.24 34.70
CA VAL A 212 -25.92 11.59 35.42
C VAL A 212 -27.00 12.22 34.53
N PRO A 213 -26.74 13.25 33.71
CA PRO A 213 -27.79 13.83 32.86
C PRO A 213 -28.39 12.82 31.89
N TYR A 214 -27.60 11.91 31.33
CA TYR A 214 -28.09 10.86 30.44
C TYR A 214 -29.01 9.87 31.16
N TYR A 215 -28.59 9.35 32.33
CA TYR A 215 -29.46 8.47 33.10
C TYR A 215 -30.74 9.17 33.58
N ALA A 216 -30.66 10.45 33.96
CA ALA A 216 -31.83 11.22 34.34
C ALA A 216 -32.81 11.40 33.15
N ALA A 217 -32.29 11.67 31.94
CA ALA A 217 -33.10 11.75 30.73
C ALA A 217 -33.75 10.41 30.37
N ALA A 218 -33.00 9.30 30.47
CA ALA A 218 -33.52 7.95 30.27
C ALA A 218 -34.69 7.62 31.20
N LEU A 219 -34.60 8.07 32.46
CA LEU A 219 -35.57 7.79 33.52
C LEU A 219 -36.67 8.85 33.68
N LYS A 220 -36.76 9.83 32.77
CA LYS A 220 -37.86 10.82 32.77
C LYS A 220 -39.22 10.08 32.88
N ASP A 221 -40.12 10.54 33.73
CA ASP A 221 -41.43 9.90 33.98
C ASP A 221 -41.40 8.48 34.57
N TRP A 222 -40.22 7.93 34.89
CA TRP A 222 -40.01 6.62 35.52
C TRP A 222 -40.68 5.45 34.76
N PRO A 223 -40.19 5.10 33.56
CA PRO A 223 -40.80 4.08 32.72
C PRO A 223 -40.69 2.68 33.32
N ARG A 224 -41.75 1.86 33.21
CA ARG A 224 -41.78 0.47 33.67
C ARG A 224 -41.32 -0.50 32.58
N ILE A 225 -40.06 -0.38 32.19
CA ILE A 225 -39.39 -1.20 31.17
C ILE A 225 -38.23 -1.97 31.80
N GLY A 226 -37.85 -3.12 31.22
CA GLY A 226 -36.94 -4.08 31.85
C GLY A 226 -35.59 -3.50 32.28
N TRP A 227 -35.07 -2.52 31.54
CA TRP A 227 -33.79 -1.88 31.85
C TRP A 227 -33.88 -0.73 32.87
N ALA A 228 -35.05 -0.16 33.12
CA ALA A 228 -35.19 1.06 33.94
C ALA A 228 -34.77 0.86 35.40
N ALA A 229 -35.00 -0.34 35.95
CA ALA A 229 -34.59 -0.71 37.29
C ALA A 229 -33.06 -0.62 37.45
N ASP A 230 -32.31 -1.20 36.51
CA ASP A 230 -30.85 -1.19 36.48
C ASP A 230 -30.30 0.24 36.27
N THR A 231 -30.84 0.98 35.30
CA THR A 231 -30.48 2.38 35.05
C THR A 231 -30.68 3.26 36.29
N THR A 232 -31.69 2.99 37.11
CA THR A 232 -31.93 3.73 38.37
C THR A 232 -30.82 3.48 39.39
N LEU A 233 -30.35 2.24 39.51
CA LEU A 233 -29.23 1.90 40.40
C LEU A 233 -27.92 2.53 39.91
N LYS A 234 -27.69 2.54 38.59
CA LYS A 234 -26.56 3.22 37.96
C LYS A 234 -26.60 4.74 38.18
N LEU A 235 -27.78 5.36 38.07
CA LEU A 235 -27.98 6.77 38.40
C LEU A 235 -27.63 7.05 39.86
N ALA A 236 -28.12 6.24 40.79
CA ALA A 236 -27.81 6.41 42.21
C ALA A 236 -26.29 6.29 42.48
N ASP A 237 -25.62 5.29 41.90
CA ASP A 237 -24.16 5.13 42.02
C ASP A 237 -23.39 6.34 41.48
N ALA A 238 -23.77 6.84 40.30
CA ALA A 238 -23.16 8.02 39.69
C ALA A 238 -23.40 9.30 40.54
N LEU A 239 -24.58 9.44 41.14
CA LEU A 239 -24.89 10.53 42.06
C LEU A 239 -24.06 10.46 43.34
N PHE A 240 -23.86 9.27 43.93
CA PHE A 240 -23.01 9.13 45.11
C PHE A 240 -21.54 9.41 44.81
N ALA A 241 -21.04 8.93 43.67
CA ALA A 241 -19.67 9.19 43.24
C ALA A 241 -19.40 10.68 42.99
N THR A 242 -20.44 11.46 42.70
CA THR A 242 -20.37 12.91 42.45
C THR A 242 -20.79 13.73 43.67
N GLN A 243 -20.82 13.12 44.86
CA GLN A 243 -21.21 13.74 46.14
C GLN A 243 -22.63 14.30 46.19
N ARG A 244 -23.51 13.89 45.27
CA ARG A 244 -24.94 14.25 45.20
C ARG A 244 -25.79 13.27 46.01
N LYS A 245 -25.43 13.11 47.29
CA LYS A 245 -26.03 12.14 48.22
C LYS A 245 -27.56 12.27 48.32
N PRO A 246 -28.16 13.46 48.50
CA PRO A 246 -29.62 13.58 48.59
C PRO A 246 -30.34 13.06 47.34
N GLN A 247 -29.81 13.38 46.15
CA GLN A 247 -30.37 12.93 44.88
C GLN A 247 -30.20 11.42 44.70
N GLY A 248 -29.04 10.86 45.10
CA GLY A 248 -28.79 9.43 45.04
C GLY A 248 -29.75 8.64 45.93
N CYS A 249 -29.98 9.10 47.17
CA CYS A 249 -30.97 8.49 48.06
C CYS A 249 -32.40 8.60 47.53
N ALA A 250 -32.76 9.73 46.90
CA ALA A 250 -34.06 9.88 46.25
C ALA A 250 -34.24 8.90 45.08
N ALA A 251 -33.21 8.68 44.26
CA ALA A 251 -33.25 7.69 43.18
C ALA A 251 -33.44 6.26 43.72
N LEU A 252 -32.77 5.89 44.82
CA LEU A 252 -32.98 4.59 45.47
C LEU A 252 -34.40 4.44 46.05
N ALA A 253 -34.97 5.51 46.62
CA ALA A 253 -36.35 5.48 47.09
C ALA A 253 -37.34 5.23 45.94
N GLU A 254 -37.11 5.85 44.77
CA GLU A 254 -37.90 5.59 43.57
C GLU A 254 -37.74 4.16 43.05
N PHE A 255 -36.52 3.60 43.10
CA PHE A 255 -36.30 2.19 42.81
C PHE A 255 -37.14 1.29 43.72
N THR A 256 -37.10 1.50 45.03
CA THR A 256 -37.88 0.72 46.00
C THR A 256 -39.38 0.82 45.72
N ARG A 257 -39.87 2.03 45.43
CA ARG A 257 -41.29 2.28 45.18
C ARG A 257 -41.79 1.66 43.88
N ARG A 258 -41.01 1.72 42.81
CA ARG A 258 -41.48 1.45 41.44
C ARG A 258 -41.00 0.13 40.86
N TYR A 259 -39.78 -0.26 41.18
CA TYR A 259 -39.08 -1.33 40.47
C TYR A 259 -38.77 -2.54 41.36
N ALA A 260 -38.56 -2.35 42.67
CA ALA A 260 -38.23 -3.46 43.58
C ALA A 260 -39.21 -4.66 43.56
N PRO A 261 -40.54 -4.49 43.37
CA PRO A 261 -41.45 -5.63 43.26
C PRO A 261 -41.14 -6.59 42.10
N ALA A 262 -40.63 -6.07 40.99
CA ALA A 262 -40.30 -6.84 39.78
C ALA A 262 -38.77 -7.02 39.59
N ALA A 263 -37.95 -6.42 40.46
CA ALA A 263 -36.50 -6.47 40.37
C ALA A 263 -35.96 -7.86 40.74
N SER A 264 -34.85 -8.23 40.10
CA SER A 264 -34.11 -9.45 40.43
C SER A 264 -33.40 -9.33 41.80
N ASP A 265 -33.05 -10.47 42.40
CA ASP A 265 -32.35 -10.48 43.68
C ASP A 265 -30.99 -9.74 43.63
N PRO A 266 -30.18 -9.85 42.56
CA PRO A 266 -28.98 -9.02 42.40
C PRO A 266 -29.27 -7.52 42.39
N GLN A 267 -30.35 -7.07 41.75
CA GLN A 267 -30.73 -5.66 41.73
C GLN A 267 -31.14 -5.17 43.13
N LYS A 268 -31.90 -5.98 43.88
CA LYS A 268 -32.27 -5.67 45.28
C LYS A 268 -31.04 -5.61 46.18
N ALA A 269 -30.11 -6.56 46.05
CA ALA A 269 -28.86 -6.58 46.80
C ALA A 269 -27.99 -5.35 46.50
N ARG A 270 -27.87 -4.97 45.21
CA ARG A 270 -27.15 -3.76 44.80
C ARG A 270 -27.79 -2.49 45.35
N ALA A 271 -29.12 -2.40 45.34
CA ALA A 271 -29.84 -1.28 45.96
C ALA A 271 -29.54 -1.16 47.46
N ALA A 272 -29.53 -2.27 48.20
CA ALA A 272 -29.18 -2.29 49.61
C ALA A 272 -27.73 -1.85 49.87
N GLN A 273 -26.78 -2.33 49.06
CA GLN A 273 -25.38 -1.90 49.13
C GLN A 273 -25.25 -0.39 48.90
N LEU A 274 -25.89 0.13 47.85
CA LEU A 274 -25.90 1.56 47.53
C LEU A 274 -26.55 2.38 48.65
N LYS A 275 -27.59 1.85 49.31
CA LYS A 275 -28.22 2.49 50.48
C LYS A 275 -27.21 2.67 51.62
N THR A 276 -26.41 1.64 51.91
CA THR A 276 -25.34 1.69 52.92
C THR A 276 -24.24 2.66 52.52
N THR A 277 -23.72 2.57 51.29
CA THR A 277 -22.69 3.47 50.76
C THR A 277 -23.14 4.93 50.81
N GLY A 278 -24.38 5.18 50.41
CA GLY A 278 -25.00 6.50 50.43
C GLY A 278 -25.55 6.90 51.80
N SER A 279 -25.37 6.10 52.85
CA SER A 279 -25.94 6.27 54.21
C SER A 279 -27.35 6.88 54.18
N CYS A 280 -28.22 6.31 53.34
CA CYS A 280 -29.59 6.77 53.17
C CYS A 280 -30.45 6.23 54.33
N ALA A 281 -31.38 7.05 54.83
CA ALA A 281 -32.34 6.66 55.87
C ALA A 281 -33.23 5.49 55.41
#